data_AF-A0A2W4KEY2-F1
#
_entry.id   AF-A0A2W4KEY2-F1
#
_cell.length_a   1.000
_cell.length_b   1.000
_cell.length_c   1.000
_cell.angle_alpha   90.00
_cell.angle_beta   90.00
_cell.angle_gamma   90.00
#
_symmetry.space_group_name_H-M   'P 1'
#
loop_
_entity.id
_entity.type
_entity.pdbx_description
1 polymer ?
#
loop_
_entity_poly.entity_id
_entity_poly.type
_entity_poly.pdbx_seq_one_letter_code
_entity_poly.pdbx_strand_id
1 'polypeptide(L)'
;MTRTRTVTVNLDASHSNEIYVAALKPKAGFFSKLLSTLWLFVGLGALIWFAWSEPFSGMLFNWMQSQGVAPWVVTFILTPAVMFVRAVIAVESIGYGYHRFFQHVGLFTRTAKVFRRNQRFHWIHHMIIYPIGRLYKHGKRYHTSEKGFGLSWVLPGLMAAGLFLYTHGFNMVSFAFIFGLWFYAKMVVDLTHARFHFDNHPWVGKPYFLWLEEIHLLHHWDQRYNFTIVHPFMDRLFGTYLDPATHRKELQISLEDNDVTVSDLINWRYLLTEASPTEYAAFVSAAQRYPKSLRKVKHLLTVLKHRTDSHPEDAEAAELHARALKLVTAVGKTPETL
;
A
#
# COMPACT_ATOMS: atom_id res chain seq x y z
N MET A 1 26.93 5.74 -27.09
CA MET A 1 25.97 4.77 -27.66
C MET A 1 25.76 3.65 -26.66
N THR A 2 24.70 3.72 -25.85
CA THR A 2 24.34 2.69 -24.87
C THR A 2 23.56 1.60 -25.62
N ARG A 3 24.17 0.42 -25.83
CA ARG A 3 23.47 -0.74 -26.39
C ARG A 3 22.33 -1.13 -25.44
N THR A 4 21.09 -0.89 -25.85
CA THR A 4 19.90 -1.45 -25.20
C THR A 4 19.96 -2.96 -25.40
N ARG A 5 20.47 -3.70 -24.42
CA ARG A 5 20.30 -5.17 -24.39
C ARG A 5 18.80 -5.42 -24.29
N THR A 6 18.20 -5.91 -25.38
CA THR A 6 16.86 -6.51 -25.35
C THR A 6 17.00 -7.79 -24.54
N VAL A 7 16.72 -7.71 -23.24
CA VAL A 7 16.58 -8.91 -22.41
C VAL A 7 15.24 -9.52 -22.80
N THR A 8 15.28 -10.56 -23.62
CA THR A 8 14.12 -11.41 -23.88
C THR A 8 13.92 -12.25 -22.62
N VAL A 9 12.98 -11.83 -21.76
CA VAL A 9 12.59 -12.62 -20.58
C VAL A 9 11.77 -13.79 -21.11
N ASN A 10 12.38 -14.97 -21.20
CA ASN A 10 11.66 -16.22 -21.40
C ASN A 10 11.10 -16.64 -20.04
N LEU A 11 9.88 -16.21 -19.73
CA LEU A 11 9.13 -16.79 -18.63
C LEU A 11 8.82 -18.23 -18.99
N ASP A 12 9.32 -19.18 -18.20
CA ASP A 12 8.88 -20.56 -18.38
C ASP A 12 7.42 -20.73 -17.94
N ALA A 13 6.77 -21.77 -18.46
CA ALA A 13 5.37 -22.05 -18.19
C ALA A 13 5.12 -22.45 -16.71
N SER A 14 6.12 -23.00 -16.02
CA SER A 14 6.01 -23.39 -14.60
C SER A 14 5.87 -22.15 -13.73
N HIS A 15 6.79 -21.20 -13.87
CA HIS A 15 6.79 -19.95 -13.13
C HIS A 15 5.53 -19.13 -13.41
N SER A 16 5.08 -19.10 -14.68
CA SER A 16 3.82 -18.47 -15.08
C SER A 16 2.60 -19.05 -14.35
N ASN A 17 2.54 -20.37 -14.20
CA ASN A 17 1.47 -21.04 -13.47
C ASN A 17 1.56 -20.80 -11.97
N GLU A 18 2.76 -20.84 -11.38
CA GLU A 18 2.98 -20.54 -9.96
C GLU A 18 2.48 -19.16 -9.58
N ILE A 19 2.82 -18.13 -10.38
CA ILE A 19 2.42 -16.76 -10.07
C ILE A 19 0.91 -16.53 -10.27
N TYR A 20 0.31 -17.17 -11.29
CA TYR A 20 -1.13 -17.15 -11.48
C TYR A 20 -1.85 -17.75 -10.27
N VAL A 21 -1.42 -18.93 -9.82
CA VAL A 21 -2.00 -19.61 -8.64
C VAL A 21 -1.79 -18.80 -7.37
N ALA A 22 -0.63 -18.18 -7.18
CA ALA A 22 -0.34 -17.33 -6.03
C ALA A 22 -1.26 -16.08 -5.96
N ALA A 23 -1.67 -15.55 -7.11
CA ALA A 23 -2.61 -14.44 -7.21
C ALA A 23 -4.06 -14.83 -6.89
N LEU A 24 -4.39 -16.12 -6.97
CA LEU A 24 -5.67 -16.63 -6.47
C LEU A 24 -5.69 -16.49 -4.94
N LYS A 25 -6.86 -16.16 -4.37
CA LYS A 25 -6.98 -16.01 -2.92
C LYS A 25 -6.73 -17.37 -2.25
N PRO A 26 -5.82 -17.48 -1.27
CA PRO A 26 -5.63 -18.72 -0.55
C PRO A 26 -6.94 -19.15 0.10
N LYS A 27 -7.25 -20.45 0.01
CA LYS A 27 -8.43 -21.04 0.65
C LYS A 27 -8.18 -21.08 2.16
N ALA A 28 -8.68 -20.10 2.88
CA ALA A 28 -8.75 -20.13 4.33
C ALA A 28 -10.09 -20.73 4.77
N GLY A 29 -10.06 -21.58 5.80
CA GLY A 29 -11.29 -22.06 6.44
C GLY A 29 -12.10 -20.91 7.03
N PHE A 30 -13.43 -21.05 7.03
CA PHE A 30 -14.35 -20.02 7.51
C PHE A 30 -13.98 -19.49 8.90
N PHE A 31 -13.67 -20.39 9.85
CA PHE A 31 -13.30 -20.03 11.21
C PHE A 31 -11.99 -19.24 11.30
N SER A 32 -10.94 -19.66 10.59
CA SER A 32 -9.66 -18.92 10.55
C SER A 32 -9.86 -17.50 10.00
N LYS A 33 -10.65 -17.37 8.93
CA LYS A 33 -11.00 -16.07 8.36
C LYS A 33 -11.80 -15.20 9.33
N LEU A 34 -12.78 -15.77 10.02
CA LEU A 34 -13.59 -15.06 11.01
C LEU A 34 -12.72 -14.57 12.17
N LEU A 35 -11.91 -15.44 12.77
CA LEU A 35 -11.02 -15.09 13.89
C LEU A 35 -10.01 -14.02 13.50
N SER A 36 -9.36 -14.15 12.33
CA SER A 36 -8.40 -13.15 11.85
C SER A 36 -9.05 -11.80 11.59
N THR A 37 -10.30 -11.80 11.09
CA THR A 37 -11.07 -10.59 10.85
C THR A 37 -11.47 -9.92 12.17
N LEU A 38 -11.95 -10.70 13.15
CA LEU A 38 -12.27 -10.18 14.48
C LEU A 38 -11.04 -9.62 15.18
N TRP A 39 -9.93 -10.34 15.18
CA TRP A 39 -8.65 -9.91 15.74
C TRP A 39 -8.21 -8.56 15.15
N LEU A 40 -8.30 -8.43 13.83
CA LEU A 40 -7.95 -7.20 13.13
C LEU A 40 -8.82 -6.01 13.54
N PHE A 41 -10.14 -6.16 13.55
CA PHE A 41 -11.04 -5.04 13.90
C PHE A 41 -10.97 -4.69 15.39
N VAL A 42 -10.94 -5.69 16.27
CA VAL A 42 -10.82 -5.46 17.72
C VAL A 42 -9.46 -4.86 18.05
N GLY A 43 -8.37 -5.38 17.47
CA GLY A 43 -7.02 -4.87 17.72
C GLY A 43 -6.82 -3.45 17.19
N LEU A 44 -7.27 -3.14 15.97
CA LEU A 44 -7.24 -1.76 15.45
C LEU A 44 -8.09 -0.81 16.28
N GLY A 45 -9.30 -1.24 16.66
CA GLY A 45 -10.17 -0.46 17.53
C GLY A 45 -9.53 -0.18 18.88
N ALA A 46 -8.88 -1.18 19.49
CA ALA A 46 -8.18 -1.05 20.76
C ALA A 46 -6.97 -0.11 20.68
N LEU A 47 -6.19 -0.16 19.59
CA LEU A 47 -5.05 0.74 19.38
C LEU A 47 -5.48 2.19 19.17
N ILE A 48 -6.54 2.40 18.37
CA ILE A 48 -7.12 3.74 18.19
C ILE A 48 -7.67 4.25 19.51
N TRP A 49 -8.41 3.42 20.24
CA TRP A 49 -8.93 3.74 21.57
C TRP A 49 -7.80 4.09 22.54
N PHE A 50 -6.74 3.30 22.58
CA PHE A 50 -5.56 3.56 23.40
C PHE A 50 -4.93 4.91 23.06
N ALA A 51 -4.71 5.21 21.77
CA ALA A 51 -4.24 6.53 21.34
C ALA A 51 -5.21 7.67 21.70
N TRP A 52 -6.50 7.36 21.86
CA TRP A 52 -7.56 8.32 22.16
C TRP A 52 -7.78 8.57 23.66
N SER A 53 -7.46 7.61 24.53
CA SER A 53 -7.85 7.69 25.94
C SER A 53 -6.96 6.93 26.93
N GLU A 54 -5.68 6.65 26.63
CA GLU A 54 -4.87 5.89 27.60
C GLU A 54 -4.77 6.61 28.96
N PRO A 55 -5.04 5.91 30.07
CA PRO A 55 -5.02 6.53 31.39
C PRO A 55 -3.63 6.48 32.06
N PHE A 56 -2.70 5.68 31.52
CA PHE A 56 -1.42 5.37 32.17
C PHE A 56 -0.50 6.59 32.29
N SER A 57 -0.53 7.49 31.32
CA SER A 57 0.26 8.73 31.35
C SER A 57 -0.16 9.63 32.52
N GLY A 58 -1.47 9.78 32.76
CA GLY A 58 -1.99 10.51 33.92
C GLY A 58 -1.54 9.90 35.26
N MET A 59 -1.58 8.57 35.39
CA MET A 59 -1.09 7.88 36.59
C MET A 59 0.40 8.13 36.82
N LEU A 60 1.21 8.01 35.77
CA LEU A 60 2.65 8.28 35.82
C LEU A 60 2.93 9.72 36.22
N PHE A 61 2.22 10.69 35.62
CA PHE A 61 2.43 12.11 35.90
C PHE A 61 2.04 12.50 37.31
N ASN A 62 0.95 11.94 37.85
CA ASN A 62 0.57 12.13 39.25
C ASN A 62 1.65 11.58 40.19
N TRP A 63 2.20 10.41 39.87
CA TRP A 63 3.32 9.86 40.62
C TRP A 63 4.57 10.75 40.52
N MET A 64 4.94 11.22 39.33
CA MET A 64 6.09 12.13 39.15
C MET A 64 5.92 13.43 39.96
N GLN A 65 4.72 14.00 39.99
CA GLN A 65 4.43 15.18 40.82
C GLN A 65 4.55 14.88 42.32
N SER A 66 4.14 13.69 42.76
CA SER A 66 4.35 13.27 44.16
C SER A 66 5.83 13.06 44.51
N GLN A 67 6.67 12.79 43.50
CA GLN A 67 8.13 12.76 43.63
C GLN A 67 8.80 14.14 43.46
N GLY A 68 8.03 15.23 43.38
CA GLY A 68 8.55 16.60 43.34
C GLY A 68 8.80 17.17 41.94
N VAL A 69 8.38 16.49 40.87
CA VAL A 69 8.42 17.08 39.52
C VAL A 69 7.47 18.28 39.45
N ALA A 70 7.98 19.42 39.00
CA ALA A 70 7.23 20.66 38.97
C ALA A 70 5.97 20.53 38.06
N PRO A 71 4.79 21.02 38.51
CA PRO A 71 3.55 20.88 37.75
C PRO A 71 3.61 21.41 36.32
N TRP A 72 4.32 22.52 36.09
CA TRP A 72 4.46 23.11 34.76
C TRP A 72 5.23 22.22 33.78
N VAL A 73 6.19 21.41 34.26
CA VAL A 73 6.92 20.43 33.42
C VAL A 73 5.96 19.36 32.93
N VAL A 74 5.10 18.87 33.81
CA VAL A 74 4.07 17.90 33.44
C VAL A 74 3.10 18.50 32.43
N THR A 75 2.54 19.66 32.74
CA THR A 75 1.48 20.27 31.92
C THR A 75 1.96 20.73 30.55
N PHE A 76 3.13 21.36 30.45
CA PHE A 76 3.58 22.01 29.21
C PHE A 76 4.64 21.24 28.43
N ILE A 77 5.27 20.22 29.02
CA ILE A 77 6.28 19.41 28.33
C ILE A 77 5.79 17.97 28.20
N LEU A 78 5.56 17.28 29.31
CA LEU A 78 5.30 15.84 29.28
C LEU A 78 3.93 15.49 28.69
N THR A 79 2.88 16.21 29.05
CA THR A 79 1.53 15.97 28.49
C THR A 79 1.51 16.22 26.97
N PRO A 80 1.99 17.36 26.43
CA PRO A 80 2.11 17.54 24.99
C PRO A 80 2.97 16.48 24.29
N ALA A 81 4.09 16.07 24.90
CA ALA A 81 4.94 15.03 24.34
C ALA A 81 4.21 13.69 24.24
N VAL A 82 3.47 13.29 25.29
CA VAL A 82 2.64 12.07 25.24
C VAL A 82 1.54 12.18 24.19
N MET A 83 0.87 13.34 24.07
CA MET A 83 -0.12 13.54 23.00
C MET A 83 0.47 13.38 21.61
N PHE A 84 1.69 13.88 21.39
CA PHE A 84 2.39 13.69 20.14
C PHE A 84 2.66 12.20 19.87
N VAL A 85 3.14 11.45 20.87
CA VAL A 85 3.35 9.99 20.75
C VAL A 85 2.05 9.25 20.48
N ARG A 86 0.96 9.62 21.14
CA ARG A 86 -0.37 9.06 20.88
C ARG A 86 -0.83 9.34 19.45
N ALA A 87 -0.57 10.53 18.93
CA ALA A 87 -0.87 10.86 17.54
C ALA A 87 -0.11 9.96 16.57
N VAL A 88 1.13 9.57 16.86
CA VAL A 88 1.89 8.57 16.07
C VAL A 88 1.15 7.24 16.03
N ILE A 89 0.71 6.72 17.18
CA ILE A 89 -0.05 5.46 17.27
C ILE A 89 -1.36 5.56 16.46
N ALA A 90 -2.05 6.69 16.55
CA ALA A 90 -3.28 6.93 15.79
C ALA A 90 -3.01 6.93 14.27
N VAL A 91 -1.97 7.61 13.79
CA VAL A 91 -1.61 7.62 12.36
C VAL A 91 -1.24 6.23 11.87
N GLU A 92 -0.41 5.48 12.60
CA GLU A 92 -0.03 4.11 12.21
C GLU A 92 -1.26 3.18 12.15
N SER A 93 -2.17 3.28 13.13
CA SER A 93 -3.34 2.41 13.23
C SER A 93 -4.39 2.73 12.16
N ILE A 94 -4.79 4.00 12.07
CA ILE A 94 -5.73 4.47 11.05
C ILE A 94 -5.14 4.26 9.67
N GLY A 95 -3.85 4.54 9.52
CA GLY A 95 -3.15 4.44 8.27
C GLY A 95 -3.01 3.04 7.74
N TYR A 96 -2.67 2.08 8.60
CA TYR A 96 -2.69 0.67 8.27
C TYR A 96 -4.08 0.23 7.79
N GLY A 97 -5.14 0.59 8.53
CA GLY A 97 -6.52 0.29 8.14
C GLY A 97 -6.89 0.94 6.80
N TYR A 98 -6.54 2.21 6.62
CA TYR A 98 -6.80 2.96 5.39
C TYR A 98 -6.11 2.32 4.18
N HIS A 99 -4.81 2.03 4.28
CA HIS A 99 -4.05 1.40 3.21
C HIS A 99 -4.63 0.01 2.86
N ARG A 100 -4.83 -0.85 3.87
CA ARG A 100 -5.34 -2.22 3.69
C ARG A 100 -6.74 -2.29 3.08
N PHE A 101 -7.65 -1.40 3.48
CA PHE A 101 -9.07 -1.55 3.20
C PHE A 101 -9.64 -0.58 2.17
N PHE A 102 -9.00 0.57 1.97
CA PHE A 102 -9.51 1.65 1.13
C PHE A 102 -8.63 1.89 -0.10
N GLN A 103 -7.31 1.68 0.02
CA GLN A 103 -6.38 1.86 -1.09
C GLN A 103 -6.16 0.57 -1.90
N HIS A 104 -6.32 -0.62 -1.29
CA HIS A 104 -6.26 -1.92 -1.98
C HIS A 104 -7.62 -2.58 -2.20
N VAL A 105 -7.69 -3.53 -3.16
CA VAL A 105 -8.91 -4.27 -3.49
C VAL A 105 -9.38 -5.06 -2.27
N GLY A 106 -10.46 -4.63 -1.64
CA GLY A 106 -10.99 -5.22 -0.41
C GLY A 106 -12.51 -5.31 -0.42
N LEU A 107 -13.09 -5.61 0.75
CA LEU A 107 -14.53 -5.64 0.92
C LEU A 107 -15.14 -4.26 0.65
N PHE A 108 -14.59 -3.21 1.29
CA PHE A 108 -15.13 -1.85 1.20
C PHE A 108 -15.04 -1.25 -0.20
N THR A 109 -13.94 -1.46 -0.93
CA THR A 109 -13.80 -0.94 -2.30
C THR A 109 -14.69 -1.68 -3.30
N ARG A 110 -15.03 -2.94 -3.03
CA ARG A 110 -16.00 -3.71 -3.81
C ARG A 110 -17.44 -3.30 -3.52
N THR A 111 -17.77 -2.98 -2.28
CA THR A 111 -19.16 -2.64 -1.89
C THR A 111 -19.52 -1.18 -2.11
N ALA A 112 -18.57 -0.24 -2.01
CA ALA A 112 -18.88 1.19 -2.08
C ALA A 112 -18.15 1.90 -3.23
N LYS A 113 -18.94 2.52 -4.12
CA LYS A 113 -18.45 3.32 -5.26
C LYS A 113 -17.52 4.46 -4.85
N VAL A 114 -17.74 5.04 -3.67
CA VAL A 114 -16.94 6.17 -3.16
C VAL A 114 -15.49 5.75 -2.87
N PHE A 115 -15.29 4.62 -2.18
CA PHE A 115 -13.95 4.08 -1.88
C PHE A 115 -13.27 3.60 -3.15
N ARG A 116 -14.04 2.95 -4.04
CA ARG A 116 -13.59 2.50 -5.35
C ARG A 116 -12.96 3.63 -6.20
N ARG A 117 -13.59 4.82 -6.22
CA ARG A 117 -13.06 5.98 -6.97
C ARG A 117 -11.66 6.42 -6.51
N ASN A 118 -11.32 6.25 -5.23
CA ASN A 118 -10.02 6.68 -4.70
C ASN A 118 -8.98 5.58 -4.78
N GLN A 119 -9.39 4.33 -4.60
CA GLN A 119 -8.57 3.16 -4.88
C GLN A 119 -7.93 3.24 -6.27
N ARG A 120 -8.65 3.82 -7.24
CA ARG A 120 -8.16 3.96 -8.61
C ARG A 120 -6.87 4.78 -8.76
N PHE A 121 -6.47 5.57 -7.78
CA PHE A 121 -5.20 6.29 -7.89
C PHE A 121 -4.04 5.45 -7.38
N HIS A 122 -4.30 4.61 -6.37
CA HIS A 122 -3.33 3.71 -5.77
C HIS A 122 -2.95 2.54 -6.69
N TRP A 123 -3.91 1.85 -7.30
CA TRP A 123 -3.59 0.79 -8.28
C TRP A 123 -2.84 1.31 -9.52
N ILE A 124 -3.11 2.54 -10.02
CA ILE A 124 -2.39 3.17 -11.15
C ILE A 124 -0.97 3.51 -10.70
N HIS A 125 -0.81 3.91 -9.44
CA HIS A 125 0.50 4.09 -8.84
C HIS A 125 1.30 2.78 -8.88
N HIS A 126 0.74 1.64 -8.45
CA HIS A 126 1.42 0.35 -8.50
C HIS A 126 1.64 -0.21 -9.92
N MET A 127 0.66 -0.09 -10.82
CA MET A 127 0.71 -0.74 -12.14
C MET A 127 1.41 0.10 -13.22
N ILE A 128 1.32 1.43 -13.13
CA ILE A 128 1.66 2.32 -14.26
C ILE A 128 2.75 3.32 -13.89
N ILE A 129 2.66 3.97 -12.74
CA ILE A 129 3.59 5.04 -12.38
C ILE A 129 4.88 4.47 -11.78
N TYR A 130 4.76 3.54 -10.82
CA TYR A 130 5.87 2.86 -10.17
C TYR A 130 5.70 1.33 -10.25
N PRO A 131 5.65 0.78 -11.48
CA PRO A 131 5.69 -0.66 -11.62
C PRO A 131 7.03 -1.16 -11.09
N ILE A 132 6.97 -2.32 -10.44
CA ILE A 132 8.13 -3.11 -10.03
C ILE A 132 9.15 -3.28 -11.18
N GLY A 133 10.42 -3.40 -10.82
CA GLY A 133 11.56 -3.48 -11.71
C GLY A 133 12.25 -2.13 -11.85
N ARG A 134 12.92 -1.91 -12.99
CA ARG A 134 13.74 -0.71 -13.23
C ARG A 134 12.98 0.62 -13.26
N LEU A 135 11.66 0.59 -13.21
CA LEU A 135 10.77 1.75 -13.23
C LEU A 135 10.19 2.07 -11.83
N TYR A 136 10.57 1.29 -10.81
CA TYR A 136 10.12 1.48 -9.44
C TYR A 136 10.66 2.78 -8.82
N LYS A 137 11.87 3.20 -9.22
CA LYS A 137 12.50 4.47 -8.81
C LYS A 137 12.60 5.48 -9.96
N HIS A 138 12.44 6.76 -9.64
CA HIS A 138 12.57 7.88 -10.59
C HIS A 138 13.44 9.00 -10.01
N GLY A 139 14.31 9.57 -10.84
CA GLY A 139 15.21 10.64 -10.40
C GLY A 139 14.66 12.07 -10.46
N LYS A 140 13.42 12.32 -10.94
CA LYS A 140 13.00 13.69 -11.31
C LYS A 140 11.75 14.27 -10.62
N ARG A 141 10.85 13.49 -10.00
CA ARG A 141 9.78 13.93 -9.06
C ARG A 141 8.84 12.79 -8.70
N TYR A 142 8.32 12.79 -7.46
CA TYR A 142 7.31 11.84 -7.00
C TYR A 142 5.93 12.26 -7.47
N HIS A 143 5.28 11.40 -8.24
CA HIS A 143 3.86 11.42 -8.50
C HIS A 143 3.12 10.72 -7.36
N THR A 144 2.39 11.50 -6.56
CA THR A 144 1.54 10.97 -5.48
C THR A 144 0.54 9.93 -5.98
N SER A 145 0.36 8.85 -5.20
CA SER A 145 -0.68 7.83 -5.37
C SER A 145 -2.09 8.36 -5.13
N GLU A 146 -2.24 9.63 -4.71
CA GLU A 146 -3.53 10.24 -4.41
C GLU A 146 -3.68 11.60 -5.07
N LYS A 147 -4.69 11.75 -5.93
CA LYS A 147 -5.07 13.04 -6.51
C LYS A 147 -6.53 13.36 -6.19
N GLY A 148 -6.74 14.46 -5.47
CA GLY A 148 -8.05 15.02 -5.17
C GLY A 148 -8.43 15.03 -3.70
N PHE A 149 -9.43 15.84 -3.37
CA PHE A 149 -9.90 16.12 -2.01
C PHE A 149 -10.79 15.00 -1.41
N GLY A 150 -11.26 14.06 -2.24
CA GLY A 150 -12.45 13.27 -1.93
C GLY A 150 -12.31 12.25 -0.82
N LEU A 151 -11.20 11.51 -0.75
CA LEU A 151 -10.90 10.56 0.33
C LEU A 151 -9.40 10.34 0.50
N SER A 152 -8.52 11.24 0.05
CA SER A 152 -7.08 11.15 0.34
C SER A 152 -6.84 11.13 1.85
N TRP A 153 -5.64 10.76 2.32
CA TRP A 153 -5.24 10.76 3.74
C TRP A 153 -5.64 12.01 4.53
N VAL A 154 -5.83 13.13 3.82
CA VAL A 154 -6.34 14.39 4.36
C VAL A 154 -7.69 14.22 5.04
N LEU A 155 -8.67 13.52 4.45
CA LEU A 155 -10.01 13.46 5.04
C LEU A 155 -10.05 12.64 6.34
N PRO A 156 -9.50 11.41 6.42
CA PRO A 156 -9.39 10.70 7.69
C PRO A 156 -8.63 11.52 8.75
N GLY A 157 -7.57 12.23 8.35
CA GLY A 157 -6.83 13.12 9.25
C GLY A 157 -7.67 14.28 9.79
N LEU A 158 -8.44 14.95 8.92
CA LEU A 158 -9.36 16.03 9.33
C LEU A 158 -10.49 15.51 10.24
N MET A 159 -11.05 14.34 9.95
CA MET A 159 -12.05 13.71 10.80
C MET A 159 -11.48 13.39 12.18
N ALA A 160 -10.28 12.82 12.25
CA ALA A 160 -9.60 12.53 13.52
C ALA A 160 -9.30 13.83 14.29
N ALA A 161 -8.75 14.86 13.64
CA ALA A 161 -8.47 16.14 14.28
C ALA A 161 -9.74 16.82 14.81
N GLY A 162 -10.81 16.87 14.00
CA GLY A 162 -12.08 17.46 14.39
C GLY A 162 -12.76 16.72 15.54
N LEU A 163 -12.77 15.38 15.49
CA LEU A 163 -13.32 14.56 16.58
C LEU A 163 -12.50 14.72 17.87
N PHE A 164 -11.17 14.84 17.78
CA PHE A 164 -10.32 15.05 18.94
C PHE A 164 -10.60 16.40 19.60
N LEU A 165 -10.67 17.48 18.81
CA LEU A 165 -11.06 18.81 19.30
C LEU A 165 -12.44 18.80 19.94
N TYR A 166 -13.40 18.11 19.33
CA TYR A 166 -14.76 18.01 19.86
C TYR A 166 -14.79 17.31 21.22
N THR A 167 -14.03 16.23 21.39
CA THR A 167 -14.05 15.40 22.62
C THR A 167 -13.13 15.92 23.73
N HIS A 168 -12.04 16.62 23.39
CA HIS A 168 -11.03 17.07 24.35
C HIS A 168 -10.95 18.59 24.50
N GLY A 169 -11.69 19.35 23.68
CA GLY A 169 -11.74 20.81 23.71
C GLY A 169 -10.55 21.50 23.02
N PHE A 170 -10.60 22.83 22.97
CA PHE A 170 -9.54 23.68 22.43
C PHE A 170 -8.51 24.02 23.51
N ASN A 171 -7.43 23.26 23.57
CA ASN A 171 -6.34 23.45 24.53
C ASN A 171 -4.99 22.95 23.95
N MET A 172 -3.90 23.19 24.70
CA MET A 172 -2.54 22.81 24.28
C MET A 172 -2.39 21.31 24.00
N VAL A 173 -3.08 20.46 24.76
CA VAL A 173 -3.05 18.99 24.62
C VAL A 173 -3.62 18.58 23.26
N SER A 174 -4.80 19.13 22.90
CA SER A 174 -5.41 18.93 21.60
C SER A 174 -4.54 19.47 20.46
N PHE A 175 -3.93 20.64 20.62
CA PHE A 175 -3.03 21.18 19.59
C PHE A 175 -1.78 20.31 19.40
N ALA A 176 -1.19 19.80 20.47
CA ALA A 176 -0.05 18.89 20.40
C ALA A 176 -0.40 17.58 19.68
N PHE A 177 -1.57 17.00 19.96
CA PHE A 177 -2.05 15.80 19.28
C PHE A 177 -2.26 16.05 17.77
N ILE A 178 -2.96 17.13 17.41
CA ILE A 178 -3.25 17.47 16.00
C ILE A 178 -1.98 17.81 15.23
N PHE A 179 -1.06 18.55 15.86
CA PHE A 179 0.25 18.82 15.29
C PHE A 179 1.02 17.51 15.09
N GLY A 180 0.99 16.60 16.06
CA GLY A 180 1.57 15.26 15.93
C GLY A 180 0.99 14.44 14.79
N LEU A 181 -0.34 14.44 14.62
CA LEU A 181 -1.04 13.77 13.51
C LEU A 181 -0.52 14.29 12.17
N TRP A 182 -0.56 15.62 11.98
CA TRP A 182 -0.14 16.26 10.74
C TRP A 182 1.35 16.04 10.46
N PHE A 183 2.19 16.31 11.46
CA PHE A 183 3.64 16.23 11.33
C PHE A 183 4.06 14.80 11.00
N TYR A 184 3.58 13.81 11.74
CA TYR A 184 3.98 12.42 11.52
C TYR A 184 3.48 11.90 10.16
N ALA A 185 2.22 12.17 9.81
CA ALA A 185 1.69 11.77 8.51
C ALA A 185 2.45 12.43 7.33
N LYS A 186 2.73 13.74 7.39
CA LYS A 186 3.34 14.48 6.26
C LYS A 186 4.85 14.42 6.21
N MET A 187 5.51 14.58 7.35
CA MET A 187 6.97 14.70 7.40
C MET A 187 7.66 13.36 7.57
N VAL A 188 6.95 12.35 8.10
CA VAL A 188 7.51 11.00 8.32
C VAL A 188 6.93 10.02 7.32
N VAL A 189 5.61 9.76 7.33
CA VAL A 189 4.99 8.74 6.46
C VAL A 189 5.07 9.11 4.98
N ASP A 190 4.50 10.25 4.57
CA ASP A 190 4.49 10.67 3.16
C ASP A 190 5.91 10.85 2.60
N LEU A 191 6.82 11.43 3.38
CA LEU A 191 8.20 11.62 2.97
C LEU A 191 8.96 10.30 2.83
N THR A 192 8.72 9.33 3.72
CA THR A 192 9.34 8.01 3.63
C THR A 192 8.83 7.25 2.41
N HIS A 193 7.51 7.22 2.20
CA HIS A 193 6.91 6.60 1.03
C HIS A 193 7.45 7.21 -0.27
N ALA A 194 7.50 8.54 -0.37
CA ALA A 194 8.05 9.21 -1.54
C ALA A 194 9.52 8.83 -1.78
N ARG A 195 10.31 8.69 -0.72
CA ARG A 195 11.73 8.33 -0.81
C ARG A 195 11.97 6.90 -1.24
N PHE A 196 11.08 5.96 -0.95
CA PHE A 196 11.20 4.59 -1.51
C PHE A 196 11.29 4.61 -3.04
N HIS A 197 10.65 5.60 -3.68
CA HIS A 197 10.62 5.77 -5.13
C HIS A 197 11.70 6.72 -5.68
N PHE A 198 12.65 7.17 -4.85
CA PHE A 198 13.74 8.04 -5.25
C PHE A 198 15.09 7.31 -5.19
N ASP A 199 15.94 7.57 -6.20
CA ASP A 199 17.29 7.02 -6.29
C ASP A 199 18.37 7.97 -5.72
N ASN A 200 18.02 9.23 -5.46
CA ASN A 200 18.95 10.26 -4.99
C ASN A 200 18.39 11.07 -3.82
N HIS A 201 18.60 10.58 -2.59
CA HIS A 201 18.26 11.30 -1.35
C HIS A 201 19.17 10.89 -0.18
N PRO A 202 19.23 11.66 0.93
CA PRO A 202 20.17 11.40 2.04
C PRO A 202 19.97 10.09 2.82
N TRP A 203 18.89 9.34 2.55
CA TRP A 203 18.61 8.07 3.24
C TRP A 203 19.01 6.85 2.41
N VAL A 204 19.42 7.04 1.15
CA VAL A 204 19.94 5.95 0.32
C VAL A 204 21.12 5.29 1.04
N GLY A 205 21.10 3.96 1.09
CA GLY A 205 22.15 3.17 1.74
C GLY A 205 22.07 3.08 3.26
N LYS A 206 21.13 3.78 3.92
CA LYS A 206 20.95 3.64 5.39
C LYS A 206 20.29 2.28 5.70
N PRO A 207 20.84 1.46 6.62
CA PRO A 207 20.37 0.09 6.83
C PRO A 207 18.88 -0.02 7.15
N TYR A 208 18.37 0.82 8.05
CA TYR A 208 16.95 0.83 8.41
C TYR A 208 16.05 1.24 7.23
N PHE A 209 16.47 2.24 6.44
CA PHE A 209 15.71 2.67 5.27
C PHE A 209 15.71 1.59 4.18
N LEU A 210 16.83 0.94 3.92
CA LEU A 210 16.91 -0.19 2.99
C LEU A 210 15.99 -1.33 3.40
N TRP A 211 15.97 -1.68 4.70
CA TRP A 211 15.06 -2.69 5.22
C TRP A 211 13.58 -2.32 5.05
N LEU A 212 13.21 -1.06 5.31
CA LEU A 212 11.86 -0.57 5.04
C LEU A 212 11.52 -0.56 3.55
N GLU A 213 12.49 -0.21 2.70
CA GLU A 213 12.32 -0.24 1.25
C GLU A 213 12.09 -1.67 0.75
N GLU A 214 12.82 -2.66 1.26
CA GLU A 214 12.58 -4.08 0.95
C GLU A 214 11.17 -4.51 1.37
N ILE A 215 10.70 -4.12 2.55
CA ILE A 215 9.32 -4.37 3.00
C ILE A 215 8.30 -3.78 2.02
N HIS A 216 8.50 -2.53 1.59
CA HIS A 216 7.62 -1.84 0.65
C HIS A 216 7.70 -2.42 -0.78
N LEU A 217 8.88 -2.91 -1.21
CA LEU A 217 9.01 -3.64 -2.47
C LEU A 217 8.22 -4.94 -2.44
N LEU A 218 8.26 -5.69 -1.34
CA LEU A 218 7.41 -6.88 -1.15
C LEU A 218 5.92 -6.54 -1.13
N HIS A 219 5.55 -5.37 -0.62
CA HIS A 219 4.18 -4.86 -0.73
C HIS A 219 3.79 -4.63 -2.20
N HIS A 220 4.66 -4.03 -3.01
CA HIS A 220 4.42 -3.92 -4.44
C HIS A 220 4.37 -5.30 -5.13
N TRP A 221 5.09 -6.31 -4.63
CA TRP A 221 5.11 -7.67 -5.18
C TRP A 221 3.79 -8.38 -4.91
N ASP A 222 3.31 -8.33 -3.66
CA ASP A 222 2.01 -8.83 -3.25
C ASP A 222 1.32 -7.82 -2.32
N GLN A 223 0.44 -7.03 -2.91
CA GLN A 223 -0.31 -5.95 -2.24
C GLN A 223 -1.31 -6.42 -1.17
N ARG A 224 -1.36 -7.72 -0.87
CA ARG A 224 -2.13 -8.27 0.26
C ARG A 224 -1.36 -8.18 1.58
N TYR A 225 -0.09 -7.77 1.54
CA TYR A 225 0.85 -7.77 2.67
C TYR A 225 1.57 -6.42 2.80
N ASN A 226 2.25 -6.20 3.92
CA ASN A 226 3.14 -5.07 4.19
C ASN A 226 2.48 -3.69 3.95
N PHE A 227 1.35 -3.43 4.62
CA PHE A 227 0.60 -2.18 4.47
C PHE A 227 1.22 -1.01 5.25
N THR A 228 2.17 -1.24 6.14
CA THR A 228 2.86 -0.16 6.85
C THR A 228 3.94 0.47 5.98
N ILE A 229 4.21 1.76 6.22
CA ILE A 229 5.25 2.51 5.49
C ILE A 229 6.51 2.66 6.34
N VAL A 230 6.37 3.00 7.62
CA VAL A 230 7.50 3.42 8.47
C VAL A 230 7.81 2.44 9.60
N HIS A 231 6.84 1.59 9.98
CA HIS A 231 7.02 0.62 11.06
C HIS A 231 6.16 -0.64 10.87
N PRO A 232 6.75 -1.84 10.66
CA PRO A 232 6.00 -3.07 10.35
C PRO A 232 5.29 -3.73 11.54
N PHE A 233 5.09 -2.99 12.64
CA PHE A 233 4.43 -3.54 13.82
C PHE A 233 3.00 -3.94 13.51
N MET A 234 2.23 -3.09 12.81
CA MET A 234 0.84 -3.43 12.47
C MET A 234 0.78 -4.65 11.54
N ASP A 235 1.71 -4.74 10.58
CA ASP A 235 1.79 -5.91 9.72
C ASP A 235 2.09 -7.20 10.49
N ARG A 236 3.00 -7.14 11.48
CA ARG A 236 3.30 -8.29 12.35
C ARG A 236 2.11 -8.65 13.25
N LEU A 237 1.48 -7.64 13.84
CA LEU A 237 0.35 -7.82 14.75
C LEU A 237 -0.88 -8.42 14.05
N PHE A 238 -1.11 -8.04 12.80
CA PHE A 238 -2.30 -8.44 12.03
C PHE A 238 -2.02 -9.48 10.94
N GLY A 239 -0.84 -10.11 11.00
CA GLY A 239 -0.49 -11.25 10.14
C GLY A 239 -0.36 -10.91 8.66
N THR A 240 0.07 -9.69 8.34
CA THR A 240 0.32 -9.23 6.96
C THR A 240 1.79 -8.92 6.70
N TYR A 241 2.70 -9.28 7.61
CA TYR A 241 4.13 -9.06 7.44
C TYR A 241 4.76 -10.13 6.53
N LEU A 242 5.37 -9.71 5.43
CA LEU A 242 6.34 -10.50 4.68
C LEU A 242 7.74 -10.07 5.07
N ASP A 243 8.53 -11.02 5.53
CA ASP A 243 9.90 -10.79 5.95
C ASP A 243 10.85 -10.75 4.72
N PRO A 244 11.60 -9.65 4.52
CA PRO A 244 12.64 -9.59 3.50
C PRO A 244 13.64 -10.74 3.54
N ALA A 245 13.95 -11.28 4.72
CA ALA A 245 14.91 -12.36 4.86
C ALA A 245 14.47 -13.67 4.20
N THR A 246 13.18 -13.96 4.20
CA THR A 246 12.61 -15.20 3.64
C THR A 246 12.07 -15.04 2.22
N HIS A 247 11.96 -13.80 1.72
CA HIS A 247 11.43 -13.47 0.39
C HIS A 247 12.48 -12.82 -0.52
N ARG A 248 13.73 -13.30 -0.44
CA ARG A 248 14.86 -12.75 -1.22
C ARG A 248 14.70 -12.92 -2.72
N LYS A 249 14.05 -14.01 -3.15
CA LYS A 249 13.78 -14.27 -4.57
C LYS A 249 12.79 -13.24 -5.13
N GLU A 250 11.71 -12.98 -4.42
CA GLU A 250 10.69 -11.99 -4.78
C GLU A 250 11.29 -10.58 -4.83
N LEU A 251 12.16 -10.24 -3.87
CA LEU A 251 12.90 -8.97 -3.88
C LEU A 251 13.81 -8.84 -5.09
N GLN A 252 14.55 -9.90 -5.44
CA GLN A 252 15.42 -9.90 -6.60
C GLN A 252 14.63 -9.69 -7.89
N ILE A 253 13.56 -10.46 -8.09
CA ILE A 253 12.65 -10.28 -9.24
C ILE A 253 12.09 -8.86 -9.24
N SER A 254 11.79 -8.32 -8.06
CA SER A 254 11.22 -6.98 -7.94
C SER A 254 12.17 -5.83 -8.31
N LEU A 255 13.48 -6.07 -8.22
CA LEU A 255 14.50 -5.06 -8.50
C LEU A 255 15.06 -5.19 -9.93
N GLU A 256 15.27 -6.43 -10.38
CA GLU A 256 16.05 -6.73 -11.58
C GLU A 256 15.16 -6.95 -12.80
N ASP A 257 14.00 -7.58 -12.60
CA ASP A 257 13.15 -8.08 -13.66
C ASP A 257 11.90 -7.22 -13.85
N ASN A 258 11.53 -6.98 -15.11
CA ASN A 258 10.25 -6.37 -15.43
C ASN A 258 9.12 -7.43 -15.40
N ASP A 259 9.26 -8.45 -14.57
CA ASP A 259 8.35 -9.59 -14.55
C ASP A 259 6.97 -9.18 -14.00
N VAL A 260 5.97 -10.04 -14.25
CA VAL A 260 4.68 -9.98 -13.59
C VAL A 260 4.88 -10.31 -12.12
N THR A 261 4.13 -9.62 -11.28
CA THR A 261 4.10 -9.84 -9.83
C THR A 261 2.73 -10.40 -9.45
N VAL A 262 2.59 -10.90 -8.23
CA VAL A 262 1.27 -11.30 -7.69
C VAL A 262 0.32 -10.09 -7.68
N SER A 263 0.82 -8.93 -7.30
CA SER A 263 0.10 -7.66 -7.30
C SER A 263 -0.39 -7.26 -8.69
N ASP A 264 0.44 -7.43 -9.73
CA ASP A 264 0.06 -7.17 -11.11
C ASP A 264 -1.16 -8.03 -11.48
N LEU A 265 -1.10 -9.34 -11.28
CA LEU A 265 -2.23 -10.24 -11.58
C LEU A 265 -3.50 -9.88 -10.82
N ILE A 266 -3.41 -9.56 -9.53
CA ILE A 266 -4.57 -9.13 -8.73
C ILE A 266 -5.20 -7.86 -9.32
N ASN A 267 -4.38 -6.87 -9.63
CA ASN A 267 -4.84 -5.59 -10.15
C ASN A 267 -5.39 -5.70 -11.58
N TRP A 268 -4.74 -6.50 -12.43
CA TRP A 268 -5.19 -6.77 -13.80
C TRP A 268 -6.50 -7.54 -13.81
N ARG A 269 -6.63 -8.59 -13.00
CA ARG A 269 -7.89 -9.30 -12.83
C ARG A 269 -9.00 -8.34 -12.45
N TYR A 270 -8.78 -7.49 -11.45
CA TYR A 270 -9.74 -6.47 -11.04
C TYR A 270 -10.09 -5.51 -12.20
N LEU A 271 -9.10 -4.98 -12.93
CA LEU A 271 -9.33 -4.11 -14.10
C LEU A 271 -10.22 -4.79 -15.15
N LEU A 272 -9.94 -6.07 -15.42
CA LEU A 272 -10.55 -6.80 -16.52
C LEU A 272 -11.94 -7.33 -16.16
N THR A 273 -12.24 -7.59 -14.88
CA THR A 273 -13.51 -8.24 -14.48
C THR A 273 -14.43 -7.35 -13.64
N GLU A 274 -13.89 -6.45 -12.83
CA GLU A 274 -14.65 -5.72 -11.81
C GLU A 274 -14.68 -4.18 -12.03
N ALA A 275 -13.71 -3.63 -12.76
CA ALA A 275 -13.60 -2.17 -12.94
C ALA A 275 -14.76 -1.60 -13.76
N SER A 276 -15.24 -0.43 -13.34
CA SER A 276 -16.26 0.32 -14.08
C SER A 276 -15.70 0.93 -15.36
N PRO A 277 -16.55 1.33 -16.33
CA PRO A 277 -16.09 1.97 -17.57
C PRO A 277 -15.22 3.21 -17.33
N THR A 278 -15.50 4.00 -16.30
CA THR A 278 -14.71 5.18 -15.93
C THR A 278 -13.32 4.81 -15.42
N GLU A 279 -13.20 3.73 -14.67
CA GLU A 279 -11.91 3.24 -14.16
C GLU A 279 -11.07 2.64 -15.28
N TYR A 280 -11.71 1.85 -16.15
CA TYR A 280 -11.07 1.31 -17.34
C TYR A 280 -10.55 2.42 -18.27
N ALA A 281 -11.34 3.46 -18.53
CA ALA A 281 -10.91 4.61 -19.31
C ALA A 281 -9.76 5.40 -18.65
N ALA A 282 -9.80 5.55 -17.32
CA ALA A 282 -8.72 6.20 -16.57
C ALA A 282 -7.42 5.40 -16.67
N PHE A 283 -7.51 4.06 -16.60
CA PHE A 283 -6.38 3.17 -16.83
C PHE A 283 -5.81 3.35 -18.24
N VAL A 284 -6.64 3.24 -19.29
CA VAL A 284 -6.21 3.39 -20.69
C VAL A 284 -5.51 4.74 -20.90
N SER A 285 -6.10 5.82 -20.39
CA SER A 285 -5.51 7.16 -20.48
C SER A 285 -4.18 7.31 -19.74
N ALA A 286 -4.00 6.60 -18.61
CA ALA A 286 -2.73 6.59 -17.89
C ALA A 286 -1.68 5.74 -18.64
N ALA A 287 -2.05 4.55 -19.12
CA ALA A 287 -1.21 3.66 -19.92
C ALA A 287 -0.66 4.36 -21.18
N GLN A 288 -1.49 5.11 -21.89
CA GLN A 288 -1.07 5.89 -23.07
C GLN A 288 -0.02 6.96 -22.73
N ARG A 289 -0.08 7.54 -21.52
CA ARG A 289 0.91 8.54 -21.05
C ARG A 289 2.22 7.92 -20.57
N TYR A 290 2.19 6.67 -20.11
CA TYR A 290 3.36 5.95 -19.60
C TYR A 290 3.60 4.63 -20.37
N PRO A 291 3.95 4.70 -21.67
CA PRO A 291 4.00 3.53 -22.54
C PRO A 291 5.07 2.50 -22.12
N LYS A 292 6.12 2.92 -21.38
CA LYS A 292 7.14 1.98 -20.88
C LYS A 292 6.55 0.97 -19.89
N SER A 293 5.49 1.34 -19.17
CA SER A 293 4.82 0.50 -18.17
C SER A 293 3.92 -0.55 -18.83
N LEU A 294 3.59 -0.39 -20.12
CA LEU A 294 2.81 -1.37 -20.88
C LEU A 294 3.55 -2.69 -21.16
N ARG A 295 4.87 -2.75 -20.96
CA ARG A 295 5.63 -4.01 -21.10
C ARG A 295 5.09 -5.12 -20.20
N LYS A 296 4.61 -4.77 -18.99
CA LYS A 296 4.01 -5.74 -18.07
C LYS A 296 2.72 -6.35 -18.60
N VAL A 297 2.01 -5.67 -19.51
CA VAL A 297 0.82 -6.22 -20.19
C VAL A 297 1.21 -7.42 -21.05
N LYS A 298 2.36 -7.35 -21.73
CA LYS A 298 2.86 -8.45 -22.54
C LYS A 298 3.20 -9.68 -21.69
N HIS A 299 3.86 -9.46 -20.56
CA HIS A 299 4.17 -10.55 -19.63
C HIS A 299 2.89 -11.14 -19.01
N LEU A 300 1.90 -10.30 -18.66
CA LEU A 300 0.59 -10.76 -18.22
C LEU A 300 -0.08 -11.66 -19.27
N LEU A 301 -0.11 -11.22 -20.54
CA LEU A 301 -0.66 -12.03 -21.63
C LEU A 301 0.05 -13.38 -21.74
N THR A 302 1.37 -13.40 -21.58
CA THR A 302 2.18 -14.61 -21.58
C THR A 302 1.80 -15.55 -20.44
N VAL A 303 1.67 -15.01 -19.22
CA VAL A 303 1.25 -15.77 -18.03
C VAL A 303 -0.14 -16.39 -18.24
N LEU A 304 -1.10 -15.60 -18.70
CA LEU A 304 -2.46 -16.07 -18.95
C LEU A 304 -2.50 -17.10 -20.08
N LYS A 305 -1.71 -16.90 -21.15
CA LYS A 305 -1.60 -17.87 -22.25
C LYS A 305 -1.02 -19.21 -21.78
N HIS A 306 0.08 -19.19 -21.03
CA HIS A 306 0.64 -20.41 -20.46
C HIS A 306 -0.37 -21.15 -19.57
N ARG A 307 -1.15 -20.39 -18.78
CA ARG A 307 -2.22 -20.97 -17.97
C ARG A 307 -3.29 -21.62 -18.83
N THR A 308 -3.78 -20.95 -19.87
CA THR A 308 -4.81 -21.51 -20.76
C THR A 308 -4.32 -22.71 -21.56
N ASP A 309 -3.06 -22.70 -21.98
CA ASP A 309 -2.48 -23.79 -22.78
C ASP A 309 -2.25 -25.04 -21.91
N SER A 310 -1.88 -24.86 -20.64
CA SER A 310 -1.61 -25.97 -19.71
C SER A 310 -2.84 -26.45 -18.91
N HIS A 311 -3.84 -25.60 -18.75
CA HIS A 311 -5.08 -25.86 -18.00
C HIS A 311 -6.29 -25.37 -18.81
N PRO A 312 -6.63 -26.03 -19.93
CA PRO A 312 -7.71 -25.59 -20.82
C PRO A 312 -9.10 -25.59 -20.15
N GLU A 313 -9.26 -26.29 -19.02
CA GLU A 313 -10.45 -26.28 -18.18
C GLU A 313 -10.62 -25.00 -17.35
N ASP A 314 -9.57 -24.18 -17.20
CA ASP A 314 -9.60 -22.92 -16.46
C ASP A 314 -10.26 -21.81 -17.29
N ALA A 315 -11.60 -21.82 -17.32
CA ALA A 315 -12.41 -20.88 -18.09
C ALA A 315 -12.17 -19.41 -17.70
N GLU A 316 -11.81 -19.15 -16.43
CA GLU A 316 -11.49 -17.79 -15.95
C GLU A 316 -10.19 -17.29 -16.57
N ALA A 317 -9.14 -18.12 -16.64
CA ALA A 317 -7.89 -17.75 -17.31
C ALA A 317 -8.11 -17.43 -18.79
N ALA A 318 -8.94 -18.23 -19.48
CA ALA A 318 -9.27 -18.01 -20.89
C ALA A 318 -10.02 -16.69 -21.12
N GLU A 319 -10.98 -16.39 -20.25
CA GLU A 319 -11.70 -15.12 -20.30
C GLU A 319 -10.79 -13.93 -20.02
N LEU A 320 -9.94 -14.02 -18.99
CA LEU A 320 -8.97 -12.97 -18.66
C LEU A 320 -8.00 -12.72 -19.81
N HIS A 321 -7.50 -13.77 -20.46
CA HIS A 321 -6.62 -13.66 -21.63
C HIS A 321 -7.32 -12.91 -22.78
N ALA A 322 -8.55 -13.29 -23.11
CA ALA A 322 -9.33 -12.64 -24.16
C ALA A 322 -9.62 -11.16 -23.86
N ARG A 323 -9.95 -10.82 -22.60
CA ARG A 323 -10.18 -9.44 -22.17
C ARG A 323 -8.88 -8.62 -22.18
N ALA A 324 -7.76 -9.21 -21.78
CA ALA A 324 -6.45 -8.56 -21.83
C ALA A 324 -6.04 -8.22 -23.27
N LEU A 325 -6.27 -9.11 -24.24
CA LEU A 325 -6.01 -8.84 -25.66
C LEU A 325 -6.82 -7.62 -26.16
N LYS A 326 -8.10 -7.52 -25.79
CA LYS A 326 -8.94 -6.35 -26.14
C LYS A 326 -8.39 -5.05 -25.55
N LEU A 327 -7.87 -5.10 -24.33
CA LEU A 327 -7.24 -3.95 -23.69
C LEU A 327 -6.00 -3.47 -24.46
N VAL A 328 -5.16 -4.38 -24.97
CA VAL A 328 -3.99 -4.01 -25.78
C VAL A 328 -4.41 -3.14 -26.97
N THR A 329 -5.48 -3.55 -27.65
CA THR A 329 -6.06 -2.76 -28.75
C THR A 329 -6.57 -1.40 -28.25
N ALA A 330 -7.26 -1.36 -27.11
CA ALA A 330 -7.80 -0.13 -26.53
C ALA A 330 -6.71 0.90 -26.15
N VAL A 331 -5.52 0.45 -25.75
CA VAL A 331 -4.38 1.35 -25.49
C VAL A 331 -3.63 1.76 -26.77
N GLY A 332 -4.12 1.38 -27.95
CA GLY A 332 -3.54 1.73 -29.25
C GLY A 332 -2.30 0.90 -29.61
N LYS A 333 -2.25 -0.36 -29.16
CA LYS A 333 -1.15 -1.30 -29.40
C LYS A 333 -1.67 -2.61 -30.00
N THR A 334 -0.75 -3.43 -30.47
CA THR A 334 -0.96 -4.85 -30.79
C THR A 334 -0.06 -5.69 -29.89
N PRO A 335 -0.34 -6.99 -29.66
CA PRO A 335 0.53 -7.84 -28.87
C PRO A 335 2.01 -7.84 -29.34
N GLU A 336 2.24 -7.67 -30.63
CA GLU A 336 3.57 -7.62 -31.26
C GLU A 336 4.28 -6.27 -31.05
N THR A 337 3.50 -5.20 -30.82
CA THR A 337 4.01 -3.82 -30.70
C THR A 337 4.06 -3.33 -29.24
N LEU A 338 3.81 -4.22 -28.27
CA LEU A 338 3.96 -4.01 -26.82
C LEU A 338 5.41 -4.11 -26.33
#